data_AF-A0A7C3PKC9-F1
#
_entry.id   AF-A0A7C3PKC9-F1
#
_cell.length_a   1.000
_cell.length_b   1.000
_cell.length_c   1.000
_cell.angle_alpha   90.00
_cell.angle_beta   90.00
_cell.angle_gamma   90.00
#
_symmetry.space_group_name_H-M   'P 1'
#
loop_
_entity.id
_entity.type
_entity.pdbx_description
1 polymer ?
#
loop_
_entity_poly.entity_id
_entity_poly.type
_entity_poly.pdbx_seq_one_letter_code
_entity_poly.pdbx_strand_id
1 'polypeptide(L)'
;MVTPREARPTLRFVDEYCELYADLFPEVRSFKAFKYLPIGMILELKRKTLPAIAKAVGLDHEQGLHNVLTESPWSVSRLRQRRLNLILELTQKQAVTL
;
A
#
# COMPACT_ATOMS: atom_id res chain seq x y z
N MET A 1 -1.04 23.99 13.14
CA MET A 1 -1.50 22.90 12.25
C MET A 1 -0.29 22.42 11.47
N VAL A 2 0.14 21.16 11.68
CA VAL A 2 1.31 20.61 10.98
C VAL A 2 0.86 20.19 9.59
N THR A 3 1.44 20.79 8.55
CA THR A 3 1.21 20.40 7.16
C THR A 3 1.70 18.96 6.95
N PRO A 4 0.87 18.07 6.39
CA PRO A 4 1.28 16.69 6.11
C PRO A 4 2.48 16.69 5.15
N ARG A 5 3.56 16.00 5.53
CA ARG A 5 4.73 15.81 4.66
C ARG A 5 4.31 15.03 3.41
N GLU A 6 4.73 15.43 2.23
CA GLU A 6 4.41 14.67 1.01
C GLU A 6 5.18 13.34 0.93
N ALA A 7 4.54 12.31 0.37
CA ALA A 7 5.16 11.00 0.17
C ALA A 7 6.24 11.09 -0.92
N ARG A 8 7.36 10.37 -0.73
CA ARG A 8 8.40 10.27 -1.77
C ARG A 8 7.91 9.34 -2.89
N PRO A 9 8.14 9.69 -4.17
CA PRO A 9 7.77 8.83 -5.30
C PRO A 9 8.58 7.53 -5.28
N THR A 10 7.96 6.44 -5.74
CA THR A 10 8.52 5.09 -5.88
C THR A 10 8.48 4.65 -7.35
N LEU A 11 7.90 3.49 -7.67
CA LEU A 11 7.58 3.09 -9.04
C LEU A 11 6.26 3.74 -9.42
N ARG A 12 6.25 4.48 -10.53
CA ARG A 12 5.11 5.30 -10.95
C ARG A 12 3.76 4.55 -10.95
N PHE A 13 3.71 3.32 -11.48
CA PHE A 13 2.48 2.54 -11.50
C PHE A 13 2.01 2.11 -10.10
N VAL A 14 2.94 1.88 -9.17
CA VAL A 14 2.61 1.57 -7.77
C VAL A 14 2.10 2.80 -7.06
N ASP A 15 2.72 3.96 -7.29
CA ASP A 15 2.27 5.22 -6.75
C ASP A 15 0.85 5.56 -7.24
N GLU A 16 0.62 5.47 -8.54
CA GLU A 16 -0.70 5.69 -9.17
C GLU A 16 -1.75 4.72 -8.62
N TYR A 17 -1.43 3.43 -8.50
CA TYR A 17 -2.32 2.45 -7.90
C TYR A 17 -2.63 2.76 -6.43
N CYS A 18 -1.62 3.10 -5.63
CA CYS A 18 -1.80 3.38 -4.21
C CYS A 18 -2.56 4.69 -3.97
N GLU A 19 -2.48 5.66 -4.88
CA GLU A 19 -3.19 6.93 -4.77
C GLU A 19 -4.71 6.76 -4.76
N LEU A 20 -5.22 5.70 -5.40
CA LEU A 20 -6.64 5.31 -5.37
C LEU A 20 -7.16 4.92 -3.97
N TYR A 21 -6.24 4.77 -3.00
CA TYR A 21 -6.52 4.41 -1.62
C TYR A 21 -6.07 5.49 -0.61
N ALA A 22 -5.53 6.63 -1.07
CA ALA A 22 -4.91 7.64 -0.20
C ALA A 22 -5.86 8.15 0.89
N ASP A 23 -7.15 8.31 0.56
CA ASP A 23 -8.20 8.77 1.47
C ASP A 23 -8.47 7.81 2.64
N LEU A 24 -8.04 6.55 2.54
CA LEU A 24 -8.18 5.56 3.61
C LEU A 24 -7.12 5.72 4.71
N PHE A 25 -6.08 6.51 4.48
CA PHE A 25 -4.96 6.68 5.40
C PHE A 25 -4.98 8.10 5.98
N PRO A 26 -5.33 8.25 7.28
CA PRO A 26 -5.31 9.57 7.93
C PRO A 26 -3.88 10.10 8.12
N GLU A 27 -2.88 9.20 8.11
CA GLU A 27 -1.49 9.53 8.34
C GLU A 27 -0.62 9.27 7.10
N VAL A 28 0.17 10.27 6.71
CA VAL A 28 1.13 10.14 5.61
C VAL A 28 2.12 9.00 5.86
N ARG A 29 2.59 8.82 7.10
CA ARG A 29 3.57 7.76 7.42
C ARG A 29 3.00 6.37 7.13
N SER A 30 1.75 6.14 7.55
CA SER A 30 1.02 4.90 7.30
C SER A 30 0.79 4.70 5.80
N PHE A 31 0.41 5.75 5.07
CA PHE A 31 0.26 5.69 3.61
C PHE A 31 1.58 5.40 2.87
N LYS A 32 2.67 6.05 3.27
CA LYS A 32 3.99 5.83 2.70
C LYS A 32 4.47 4.40 2.94
N ALA A 33 4.29 3.88 4.15
CA ALA A 33 4.60 2.49 4.47
C ALA A 33 3.75 1.52 3.66
N PHE A 34 2.47 1.83 3.44
CA PHE A 34 1.59 1.06 2.57
C PHE A 34 2.14 0.97 1.15
N LYS A 35 2.63 2.06 0.54
CA LYS A 35 3.21 2.05 -0.83
C LYS A 35 4.37 1.05 -0.99
N TYR A 36 5.18 0.86 0.05
CA TYR A 36 6.31 -0.08 -0.01
C TYR A 36 5.89 -1.56 0.06
N LEU A 37 4.71 -1.86 0.60
CA LEU A 37 4.23 -3.24 0.74
C LEU A 37 3.95 -3.89 -0.63
N PRO A 38 3.17 -3.29 -1.56
CA PRO A 38 3.02 -3.80 -2.92
C PRO A 38 4.36 -3.96 -3.67
N ILE A 39 5.30 -3.02 -3.50
CA ILE A 39 6.63 -3.13 -4.11
C ILE A 39 7.33 -4.39 -3.64
N GLY A 40 7.38 -4.62 -2.32
CA GLY A 40 7.93 -5.85 -1.75
C GLY A 40 7.26 -7.13 -2.22
N MET A 41 5.97 -7.06 -2.56
CA MET A 41 5.22 -8.20 -3.09
C MET A 41 5.51 -8.48 -4.56
N ILE A 42 5.82 -7.45 -5.36
CA ILE A 42 6.14 -7.57 -6.79
C ILE A 42 7.62 -7.95 -6.99
N LEU A 43 8.51 -7.48 -6.11
CA LEU A 43 9.94 -7.78 -6.20
C LEU A 43 10.24 -9.28 -6.11
N GLU A 44 11.21 -9.72 -6.92
CA GLU A 44 11.76 -11.06 -6.89
C GLU A 44 12.70 -11.24 -5.69
N LEU A 45 12.10 -11.44 -4.52
CA LEU A 45 12.82 -11.73 -3.28
C LEU A 45 12.77 -13.21 -2.96
N LYS A 46 13.92 -13.78 -2.58
CA LYS A 46 14.03 -15.19 -2.12
C LYS A 46 13.06 -15.52 -0.98
N ARG A 47 12.80 -14.54 -0.10
CA ARG A 47 11.81 -14.62 0.98
C ARG A 47 11.11 -13.27 1.14
N LYS A 48 9.79 -13.25 1.16
CA LYS A 48 8.96 -12.04 1.31
C LYS A 48 8.66 -11.75 2.79
N THR A 49 9.70 -11.63 3.61
CA THR A 49 9.55 -11.20 5.01
C THR A 49 9.58 -9.67 5.10
N LEU A 50 8.97 -9.08 6.14
CA LEU A 50 8.98 -7.62 6.31
C LEU A 50 10.39 -7.01 6.37
N PRO A 51 11.38 -7.63 7.07
CA PRO A 51 12.76 -7.14 7.05
C PRO A 51 13.40 -7.23 5.66
N ALA A 52 13.13 -8.30 4.90
CA ALA A 52 13.66 -8.46 3.55
C ALA A 52 13.09 -7.40 2.60
N ILE A 53 11.79 -7.13 2.70
CA ILE A 53 11.11 -6.07 1.94
C ILE A 53 11.66 -4.69 2.33
N ALA A 54 11.78 -4.39 3.63
CA ALA A 54 12.31 -3.13 4.13
C ALA A 54 13.72 -2.87 3.56
N LYS A 55 14.60 -3.88 3.62
CA LYS A 55 15.94 -3.80 3.03
C LYS A 55 15.90 -3.57 1.52
N ALA A 56 15.02 -4.27 0.80
CA ALA A 56 14.92 -4.17 -0.66
C ALA A 56 14.40 -2.80 -1.13
N VAL A 57 13.51 -2.17 -0.37
CA VAL A 57 12.92 -0.86 -0.69
C VAL A 57 13.67 0.32 -0.05
N GLY A 58 14.81 0.06 0.60
CA GLY A 58 15.68 1.08 1.18
C GLY A 58 15.15 1.73 2.46
N LEU A 59 14.36 1.01 3.25
CA LEU A 59 13.93 1.43 4.58
C LEU A 59 14.97 1.00 5.63
N ASP A 60 15.16 1.85 6.64
CA ASP A 60 16.09 1.57 7.76
C ASP A 60 15.63 0.36 8.60
N HIS A 61 14.32 0.19 8.76
CA HIS A 61 13.72 -0.90 9.53
C HIS A 61 12.29 -1.22 9.04
N GLU A 62 11.78 -2.38 9.42
CA GLU A 62 10.47 -2.91 9.04
C GLU A 62 9.29 -2.34 9.82
N GLN A 63 9.51 -1.53 10.87
CA GLN A 63 8.44 -1.06 11.75
C GLN A 63 7.26 -0.41 11.00
N GLY A 64 7.55 0.39 9.97
CA GLY A 64 6.49 0.99 9.15
C GLY A 64 5.61 -0.06 8.46
N LEU A 65 6.24 -1.10 7.90
CA LEU A 65 5.54 -2.21 7.25
C LEU A 65 4.77 -3.06 8.26
N HIS A 66 5.35 -3.28 9.44
CA HIS A 66 4.69 -3.98 10.54
C HIS A 66 3.44 -3.23 10.99
N ASN A 67 3.57 -1.93 11.28
CA ASN A 67 2.46 -1.08 11.72
C ASN A 67 1.32 -1.07 10.71
N VAL A 68 1.62 -1.08 9.40
CA VAL A 68 0.59 -1.20 8.35
C VAL A 68 -0.27 -2.46 8.56
N LEU A 69 0.32 -3.58 8.97
CA LEU A 69 -0.38 -4.86 9.12
C LEU A 69 -1.05 -5.05 10.50
N THR A 70 -0.63 -4.31 11.53
CA THR A 70 -1.08 -4.52 12.91
C THR A 70 -1.85 -3.33 13.48
N GLU A 71 -1.18 -2.19 13.62
CA GLU A 71 -1.63 -1.03 14.41
C GLU A 71 -2.13 0.14 13.55
N SER A 72 -2.26 -0.07 12.24
CA SER A 72 -2.54 1.03 11.33
C SER A 72 -3.99 1.51 11.45
N PRO A 73 -4.23 2.84 11.42
CA PRO A 73 -5.57 3.41 11.60
C PRO A 73 -6.51 3.19 10.41
N TRP A 74 -6.07 2.52 9.34
CA TRP A 74 -6.90 2.26 8.15
C TRP A 74 -7.72 0.98 8.29
N SER A 75 -8.88 0.96 7.65
CA SER A 75 -9.81 -0.18 7.72
C SER A 75 -9.55 -1.18 6.60
N VAL A 76 -9.21 -2.42 6.98
CA VAL A 76 -9.07 -3.55 6.05
C VAL A 76 -10.34 -3.77 5.22
N SER A 77 -11.51 -3.68 5.85
CA SER A 77 -12.80 -3.81 5.18
C SER A 77 -13.00 -2.73 4.11
N ARG A 78 -12.68 -1.46 4.43
CA ARG A 78 -12.77 -0.35 3.46
C ARG A 78 -11.79 -0.51 2.31
N LEU A 79 -10.55 -0.93 2.59
CA LEU A 79 -9.54 -1.18 1.55
C LEU A 79 -9.99 -2.29 0.60
N ARG A 80 -10.50 -3.41 1.14
CA ARG A 80 -11.03 -4.52 0.33
C ARG A 80 -12.23 -4.08 -0.50
N GLN A 81 -13.15 -3.34 0.08
CA GLN A 81 -14.33 -2.83 -0.63
C GLN A 81 -13.92 -1.87 -1.75
N ARG A 82 -13.02 -0.93 -1.50
CA ARG A 82 -12.48 -0.02 -2.53
C ARG A 82 -11.81 -0.81 -3.66
N ARG A 83 -10.98 -1.81 -3.32
CA ARG A 83 -10.35 -2.68 -4.32
C ARG A 83 -11.36 -3.40 -5.19
N LEU A 84 -12.41 -3.98 -4.59
CA LEU A 84 -13.48 -4.66 -5.34
C LEU A 84 -14.23 -3.69 -6.27
N ASN A 85 -14.56 -2.49 -5.78
CA ASN A 85 -15.22 -1.47 -6.60
C ASN A 85 -14.37 -1.07 -7.81
N LEU A 86 -13.07 -0.82 -7.60
CA LEU A 86 -12.12 -0.50 -8.67
C LEU A 86 -12.03 -1.62 -9.70
N ILE A 87 -11.96 -2.88 -9.26
CA ILE A 87 -11.96 -4.03 -10.16
C ILE A 87 -13.26 -4.08 -10.98
N LEU A 88 -14.42 -3.93 -10.32
CA LEU A 88 -15.73 -3.95 -11.00
C LEU A 88 -15.88 -2.81 -12.03
N GLU A 89 -15.38 -1.62 -11.72
CA GLU A 89 -15.36 -0.49 -12.65
C GLU A 89 -14.50 -0.80 -13.88
N LEU A 90 -13.30 -1.37 -13.66
CA LEU A 90 -12.38 -1.76 -14.74
C LEU A 90 -12.90 -2.93 -15.57
N THR A 91 -13.65 -3.87 -14.99
CA THR A 91 -14.27 -4.98 -15.72
C THR A 91 -15.61 -4.63 -16.37
N GLN A 92 -16.00 -3.35 -16.43
CA GLN A 92 -17.31 -2.91 -16.96
C GLN A 92 -18.50 -3.60 -16.27
N LYS A 93 -18.37 -3.93 -14.98
CA LYS A 93 -19.33 -4.71 -14.18
C LYS A 93 -19.55 -6.15 -14.69
N GLN A 94 -18.67 -6.67 -15.53
CA GLN A 94 -18.65 -8.10 -15.84
C GLN A 94 -18.17 -8.88 -14.61
N ALA A 95 -18.78 -10.05 -14.39
CA ALA A 95 -18.43 -10.92 -13.28
C ALA A 95 -16.95 -11.32 -13.37
N VAL A 96 -16.20 -11.09 -12.30
CA VAL A 96 -14.83 -11.58 -12.17
C VAL A 96 -14.91 -13.07 -11.84
N THR A 97 -14.78 -13.93 -12.84
CA THR A 97 -14.58 -15.37 -12.65
C THR A 97 -13.13 -15.63 -12.25
N LEU A 98 -12.92 -16.15 -11.04
CA LEU A 98 -11.63 -16.61 -10.51
C LEU A 98 -11.40 -18.08 -10.84
#